data_AF-A0A0B3ABL3-F1
#
_entry.id   AF-A0A0B3ABL3-F1
#
_cell.length_a   1.000
_cell.length_b   1.000
_cell.length_c   1.000
_cell.angle_alpha   90.00
_cell.angle_beta   90.00
_cell.angle_gamma   90.00
#
_symmetry.space_group_name_H-M   'P 1'
#
loop_
_entity.id
_entity.type
_entity.pdbx_description
1 polymer ?
#
loop_
_entity_poly.entity_id
_entity_poly.type
_entity_poly.pdbx_seq_one_letter_code
_entity_poly.pdbx_strand_id
1 'polypeptide(L)'
;MPTIRQYADFLNLLKSGNAYDGKGHAIAKSELDSILDEILELRNPYRAEHLDASFSKQGEQFYITYHKFNSAGSLEQVQEPLQECLMQDKTPGIDLEDWFKKANEQGLPSPKTKKGSLYYWCPREGRVAGFDAYSGRAILNCDRDPLASYSALGVREGISVAGGRGRDEMII
;
A
#
# COMPACT_ATOMS: atom_id res chain seq x y z
N MET A 1 -5.54 -6.61 -0.61
CA MET A 1 -4.54 -5.55 -0.85
C MET A 1 -3.74 -5.33 0.42
N PRO A 2 -2.47 -4.91 0.36
CA PRO A 2 -1.70 -4.62 1.57
C PRO A 2 -2.22 -3.36 2.25
N THR A 3 -2.14 -3.32 3.58
CA THR A 3 -2.28 -2.06 4.33
C THR A 3 -1.13 -1.11 3.99
N ILE A 4 -1.25 0.18 4.33
CA ILE A 4 -0.17 1.15 4.10
C ILE A 4 1.13 0.71 4.80
N ARG A 5 1.03 0.19 6.02
CA ARG A 5 2.15 -0.36 6.79
C ARG A 5 2.80 -1.53 6.05
N GLN A 6 2.03 -2.54 5.67
CA GLN A 6 2.55 -3.71 4.94
C GLN A 6 3.22 -3.31 3.63
N TYR A 7 2.67 -2.32 2.92
CA TYR A 7 3.24 -1.81 1.68
C TYR A 7 4.58 -1.08 1.91
N ALA A 8 4.67 -0.21 2.92
CA ALA A 8 5.92 0.45 3.29
C ALA A 8 7.00 -0.57 3.69
N ASP A 9 6.63 -1.58 4.47
CA ASP A 9 7.55 -2.64 4.89
C ASP A 9 8.02 -3.49 3.70
N PHE A 10 7.12 -3.78 2.75
CA PHE A 10 7.45 -4.48 1.51
C PHE A 10 8.46 -3.69 0.65
N LEU A 11 8.24 -2.39 0.44
CA LEU A 11 9.19 -1.56 -0.30
C LEU A 11 10.55 -1.48 0.40
N ASN A 12 10.56 -1.36 1.73
CA ASN A 12 11.78 -1.37 2.52
C ASN A 12 12.51 -2.73 2.42
N LEU A 13 11.77 -3.84 2.40
CA LEU A 13 12.32 -5.19 2.20
C LEU A 13 13.02 -5.31 0.84
N LEU A 14 12.36 -4.93 -0.26
CA LEU A 14 12.94 -4.92 -1.60
C LEU A 14 14.23 -4.08 -1.64
N LYS A 15 14.17 -2.88 -1.08
CA LYS A 15 15.29 -1.96 -1.04
C LYS A 15 16.48 -2.52 -0.26
N SER A 16 16.22 -3.18 0.88
CA SER A 16 17.25 -3.75 1.74
C SER A 16 18.10 -4.83 1.07
N GLY A 17 17.56 -5.49 0.02
CA GLY A 17 18.24 -6.61 -0.65
C GLY A 17 18.15 -7.95 0.09
N ASN A 18 17.36 -8.03 1.17
CA ASN A 18 17.29 -9.22 2.04
C ASN A 18 15.97 -9.99 1.91
N ALA A 19 15.40 -10.03 0.71
CA ALA A 19 14.16 -10.74 0.45
C ALA A 19 14.42 -12.21 0.07
N TYR A 20 13.49 -13.09 0.45
CA TYR A 20 13.55 -14.52 0.19
C TYR A 20 12.27 -15.00 -0.50
N ASP A 21 12.38 -16.03 -1.33
CA ASP A 21 11.24 -16.67 -1.96
C ASP A 21 10.46 -17.57 -0.97
N GLY A 22 9.33 -18.14 -1.42
CA GLY A 22 8.50 -19.03 -0.60
C GLY A 22 9.18 -20.36 -0.22
N LYS A 23 10.40 -20.62 -0.69
CA LYS A 23 11.23 -21.79 -0.36
C LYS A 23 12.42 -21.41 0.53
N GLY A 24 12.57 -20.14 0.91
CA GLY A 24 13.66 -19.63 1.73
C GLY A 24 14.96 -19.36 0.96
N HIS A 25 14.94 -19.31 -0.37
CA HIS A 25 16.10 -18.88 -1.15
C HIS A 25 16.16 -17.37 -1.23
N ALA A 26 17.36 -16.80 -1.05
CA ALA A 26 17.59 -15.37 -1.23
C ALA A 26 17.33 -14.98 -2.70
N ILE A 27 16.57 -13.92 -2.92
CA ILE A 27 16.30 -13.37 -4.24
C ILE A 27 17.49 -12.49 -4.64
N ALA A 28 17.92 -12.58 -5.91
CA ALA A 28 19.05 -11.82 -6.40
C ALA A 28 18.80 -10.31 -6.28
N LYS A 29 19.82 -9.54 -5.87
CA LYS A 29 19.66 -8.08 -5.69
C LYS A 29 19.19 -7.38 -6.97
N SER A 30 19.67 -7.80 -8.13
CA SER A 30 19.22 -7.27 -9.43
C SER A 30 17.74 -7.51 -9.71
N GLU A 31 17.19 -8.62 -9.24
CA GLU A 31 15.76 -8.91 -9.35
C GLU A 31 14.95 -8.03 -8.39
N LEU A 32 15.43 -7.85 -7.15
CA LEU A 32 14.78 -6.95 -6.18
C LEU A 32 14.80 -5.49 -6.63
N ASP A 33 15.92 -5.04 -7.20
CA ASP A 33 16.04 -3.70 -7.79
C ASP A 33 15.08 -3.57 -8.99
N SER A 34 15.00 -4.58 -9.86
CA SER A 34 14.03 -4.58 -10.96
C SER A 34 12.58 -4.51 -10.46
N ILE A 35 12.20 -5.23 -9.41
CA ILE A 35 10.83 -5.13 -8.83
C ILE A 35 10.60 -3.75 -8.23
N LEU A 36 11.58 -3.20 -7.51
CA LEU A 36 11.47 -1.88 -6.91
C LEU A 36 11.34 -0.79 -7.98
N ASP A 37 12.13 -0.87 -9.05
CA ASP A 37 12.06 0.01 -10.21
C ASP A 37 10.70 -0.16 -10.90
N GLU A 38 10.20 -1.38 -11.05
CA GLU A 38 8.87 -1.62 -11.62
C GLU A 38 7.75 -0.86 -10.89
N ILE A 39 7.91 -0.64 -9.58
CA ILE A 39 6.95 0.05 -8.69
C ILE A 39 7.20 1.56 -8.62
N LEU A 40 8.47 1.98 -8.52
CA LEU A 40 8.85 3.37 -8.23
C LEU A 40 9.25 4.18 -9.48
N GLU A 41 9.65 3.52 -10.57
CA GLU A 41 10.15 4.19 -11.77
C GLU A 41 9.03 4.96 -12.49
N LEU A 42 9.37 6.17 -12.92
CA LEU A 42 8.48 7.05 -13.66
C LEU A 42 8.37 6.58 -15.13
N ARG A 43 7.29 5.90 -15.49
CA ARG A 43 7.08 5.42 -16.87
C ARG A 43 5.60 5.38 -17.28
N ASN A 44 5.38 5.13 -18.57
CA ASN A 44 4.07 5.00 -19.21
C ASN A 44 3.91 3.56 -19.71
N PRO A 45 2.80 2.83 -19.45
CA PRO A 45 1.58 3.24 -18.74
C PRO A 45 1.77 3.42 -17.23
N TYR A 46 0.83 4.13 -16.61
CA TYR A 46 0.74 4.37 -15.17
C TYR A 46 0.81 3.06 -14.37
N ARG A 47 1.44 3.09 -13.20
CA ARG A 47 1.38 2.00 -12.20
C ARG A 47 0.68 2.54 -10.97
N ALA A 48 -0.36 1.83 -10.53
CA ALA A 48 -1.13 2.22 -9.36
C ALA A 48 -1.47 0.99 -8.53
N GLU A 49 -1.37 1.14 -7.22
CA GLU A 49 -1.80 0.15 -6.26
C GLU A 49 -2.80 0.82 -5.31
N HIS A 50 -3.99 0.23 -5.18
CA HIS A 50 -4.90 0.60 -4.10
C HIS A 50 -4.42 -0.04 -2.81
N LEU A 51 -4.24 0.77 -1.76
CA LEU A 51 -3.87 0.25 -0.45
C LEU A 51 -5.15 -0.03 0.34
N ASP A 52 -5.13 -1.08 1.17
CA ASP A 52 -6.24 -1.43 2.04
C ASP A 52 -6.30 -0.47 3.23
N ALA A 53 -6.75 0.75 2.96
CA ALA A 53 -6.98 1.79 3.96
C ALA A 53 -8.00 2.80 3.43
N SER A 54 -9.10 2.96 4.16
CA SER A 54 -10.05 4.03 3.97
C SER A 54 -10.16 4.92 5.21
N PHE A 55 -10.49 6.18 5.00
CA PHE A 55 -10.51 7.18 6.06
C PHE A 55 -11.92 7.75 6.25
N SER A 56 -12.34 7.84 7.51
CA SER A 56 -13.62 8.43 7.90
C SER A 56 -13.41 9.42 9.04
N LYS A 57 -14.30 10.39 9.19
CA LYS A 57 -14.27 11.34 10.30
C LYS A 57 -15.50 11.15 11.19
N GLN A 58 -15.33 11.13 12.50
CA GLN A 58 -16.42 11.15 13.48
C GLN A 58 -16.16 12.30 14.45
N GLY A 59 -16.93 13.38 14.34
CA GLY A 59 -16.61 14.64 15.02
C GLY A 59 -15.28 15.22 14.51
N GLU A 60 -14.33 15.46 15.41
CA GLU A 60 -12.98 15.93 15.05
C GLU A 60 -11.96 14.80 14.84
N GLN A 61 -12.30 13.57 15.20
CA GLN A 61 -11.37 12.43 15.14
C GLN A 61 -11.46 11.72 13.78
N PHE A 62 -10.32 11.52 13.14
CA PHE A 62 -10.20 10.62 11.99
C PHE A 62 -10.07 9.16 12.44
N TYR A 63 -10.59 8.27 11.63
CA TYR A 63 -10.47 6.82 11.77
C TYR A 63 -9.93 6.25 10.47
N ILE A 64 -9.13 5.19 10.58
CA ILE A 64 -8.69 4.36 9.46
C ILE A 64 -9.43 3.02 9.52
N THR A 65 -9.86 2.52 8.37
CA THR A 65 -10.46 1.19 8.22
C THR A 65 -9.62 0.36 7.27
N TYR A 66 -9.27 -0.86 7.66
CA TYR A 66 -8.45 -1.80 6.90
C TYR A 66 -8.78 -3.24 7.29
N HIS A 67 -8.23 -4.23 6.59
CA HIS A 67 -8.42 -5.64 6.93
C HIS A 67 -7.13 -6.28 7.45
N LYS A 68 -7.27 -7.20 8.41
CA LYS A 68 -6.16 -8.03 8.91
C LYS A 68 -6.62 -9.45 9.19
N PHE A 69 -5.68 -10.39 9.27
CA PHE A 69 -5.98 -11.73 9.75
C PHE A 69 -5.98 -11.73 11.28
N ASN A 70 -7.04 -12.27 11.88
CA ASN A 70 -7.08 -12.51 13.32
C ASN A 70 -6.29 -13.76 13.71
N SER A 71 -6.22 -14.05 15.01
CA SER A 71 -5.50 -15.23 15.53
C SER A 71 -6.04 -16.57 15.04
N ALA A 72 -7.29 -16.62 14.58
CA ALA A 72 -7.90 -17.79 13.97
C ALA A 72 -7.65 -17.89 12.45
N GLY A 73 -6.85 -16.98 11.88
CA GLY A 73 -6.55 -16.95 10.44
C GLY A 73 -7.72 -16.46 9.58
N SER A 74 -8.76 -15.87 10.17
CA SER A 74 -9.87 -15.29 9.43
C SER A 74 -9.62 -13.81 9.16
N LEU A 75 -10.02 -13.34 7.97
CA LEU A 75 -9.95 -11.92 7.63
C LEU A 75 -11.03 -11.16 8.40
N GLU A 76 -10.62 -10.12 9.11
CA GLU A 76 -11.54 -9.20 9.81
C GLU A 76 -11.31 -7.76 9.36
N GLN A 77 -12.39 -6.98 9.32
CA GLN A 77 -12.29 -5.55 9.14
C GLN A 77 -12.05 -4.88 10.50
N VAL A 78 -11.07 -3.98 10.53
CA VAL A 78 -10.69 -3.21 11.71
C VAL A 78 -10.93 -1.75 11.41
N GLN A 79 -11.55 -1.05 12.36
CA GLN A 79 -11.63 0.39 12.38
C GLN A 79 -11.03 0.90 13.69
N GLU A 80 -10.10 1.83 13.59
CA GLU A 80 -9.41 2.38 14.76
C GLU A 80 -9.12 3.88 14.57
N PRO A 81 -8.95 4.64 15.67
CA PRO A 81 -8.56 6.03 15.58
C PRO A 81 -7.27 6.20 14.78
N LEU A 82 -7.24 7.19 13.89
CA LEU A 82 -6.05 7.58 13.16
C LEU A 82 -4.99 8.06 14.17
N GLN A 83 -3.84 7.40 14.17
CA GLN A 83 -2.68 7.79 14.99
C GLN A 83 -2.09 9.11 14.47
N GLU A 84 -1.27 9.76 15.30
CA GLU A 84 -0.54 10.96 14.88
C GLU A 84 0.24 10.69 13.58
N CYS A 85 -0.04 11.50 12.55
CA CYS A 85 0.57 11.42 11.23
C CYS A 85 0.63 12.80 10.59
N LEU A 86 1.30 12.87 9.44
CA LEU A 86 1.39 14.08 8.65
C LEU A 86 0.02 14.41 8.03
N MET A 87 -0.69 15.38 8.62
CA MET A 87 -1.99 15.86 8.15
C MET A 87 -1.90 17.03 7.16
N GLN A 88 -0.73 17.22 6.53
CA GLN A 88 -0.48 18.28 5.54
C GLN A 88 0.05 17.67 4.26
N ASP A 89 -0.52 18.08 3.13
CA ASP A 89 -0.02 17.72 1.81
C ASP A 89 1.42 18.22 1.64
N LYS A 90 2.28 17.42 1.01
CA LYS A 90 3.67 17.80 0.72
C LYS A 90 3.98 17.66 -0.76
N THR A 91 4.32 18.78 -1.37
CA THR A 91 4.86 18.91 -2.73
C THR A 91 6.13 19.78 -2.66
N PRO A 92 7.31 19.32 -3.11
CA PRO A 92 7.58 18.18 -3.99
C PRO A 92 7.44 16.80 -3.35
N GLY A 93 7.32 16.67 -2.02
CA GLY A 93 7.08 15.38 -1.40
C GLY A 93 7.73 15.14 -0.04
N ILE A 94 7.58 13.91 0.44
CA ILE A 94 8.28 13.31 1.58
C ILE A 94 9.50 12.51 1.10
N ASP A 95 10.47 12.35 1.99
CA ASP A 95 11.61 11.47 1.78
C ASP A 95 11.19 10.00 1.99
N LEU A 96 11.46 9.16 0.99
CA LEU A 96 11.05 7.76 0.99
C LEU A 96 11.72 6.98 2.13
N GLU A 97 13.00 7.21 2.38
CA GLU A 97 13.76 6.54 3.44
C GLU A 97 13.30 6.94 4.83
N ASP A 98 13.05 8.24 5.01
CA ASP A 98 12.54 8.78 6.26
C ASP A 98 11.14 8.26 6.55
N TRP A 99 10.29 8.11 5.52
CA TRP A 99 8.98 7.48 5.63
C TRP A 99 9.09 6.03 6.10
N PHE A 100 9.90 5.19 5.44
CA PHE A 100 10.06 3.79 5.84
C PHE A 100 10.51 3.62 7.29
N LYS A 101 11.40 4.48 7.76
CA LYS A 101 11.98 4.40 9.11
C LYS A 101 11.09 4.99 10.21
N LYS A 102 10.20 5.94 9.88
CA LYS A 102 9.48 6.75 10.87
C LYS A 102 7.97 6.74 10.71
N ALA A 103 7.43 5.96 9.79
CA ALA A 103 5.99 5.82 9.69
C ALA A 103 5.40 5.28 11.01
N ASN A 104 4.18 5.69 11.36
CA ASN A 104 3.46 5.23 12.56
C ASN A 104 2.95 3.79 12.40
N GLU A 105 2.33 3.17 13.40
CA GLU A 105 1.95 1.75 13.30
C GLU A 105 0.98 1.45 12.13
N GLN A 106 0.21 2.46 11.70
CA GLN A 106 -0.70 2.40 10.55
C GLN A 106 -0.01 2.58 9.18
N GLY A 107 1.29 2.88 9.17
CA GLY A 107 2.09 3.04 7.95
C GLY A 107 2.14 4.46 7.40
N LEU A 108 1.51 5.43 8.07
CA LEU A 108 1.46 6.80 7.61
C LEU A 108 2.72 7.58 7.99
N PRO A 109 3.17 8.54 7.17
CA PRO A 109 4.32 9.39 7.49
C PRO A 109 4.08 10.18 8.78
N SER A 110 5.08 10.29 9.65
CA SER A 110 5.01 11.15 10.83
C SER A 110 5.05 12.64 10.45
N PRO A 111 4.58 13.57 11.31
CA PRO A 111 4.70 15.01 11.07
C PRO A 111 6.15 15.47 10.83
N LYS A 112 7.12 14.74 11.39
CA LYS A 112 8.57 15.01 11.30
C LYS A 112 9.24 14.38 10.07
N THR A 113 8.46 13.77 9.17
CA THR A 113 8.99 13.16 7.95
C THR A 113 9.70 14.22 7.10
N LYS A 114 10.96 13.96 6.74
CA LYS A 114 11.79 14.85 5.94
C LYS A 114 11.16 15.13 4.57
N LYS A 115 11.54 16.26 3.99
CA LYS A 115 11.18 16.63 2.62
C LYS A 115 11.93 15.73 1.63
N GLY A 116 11.24 15.30 0.59
CA GLY A 116 11.81 14.50 -0.50
C GLY A 116 11.02 14.67 -1.79
N SER A 117 10.98 13.63 -2.61
CA SER A 117 10.39 13.63 -3.96
C SER A 117 9.13 12.76 -4.10
N LEU A 118 8.76 11.98 -3.08
CA LEU A 118 7.52 11.21 -3.09
C LEU A 118 6.37 12.15 -2.72
N TYR A 119 5.52 12.53 -3.68
CA TYR A 119 4.40 13.41 -3.39
C TYR A 119 3.48 12.74 -2.36
N TYR A 120 2.92 13.56 -1.47
CA TYR A 120 2.08 13.07 -0.40
C TYR A 120 0.81 13.91 -0.30
N TRP A 121 -0.34 13.23 -0.32
CA TRP A 121 -1.64 13.78 0.04
C TRP A 121 -2.13 13.12 1.33
N CYS A 122 -2.48 13.93 2.32
CA CYS A 122 -2.85 13.46 3.65
C CYS A 122 -4.23 12.78 3.67
N PRO A 123 -4.53 12.00 4.74
CA PRO A 123 -5.85 11.39 4.91
C PRO A 123 -6.99 12.41 4.86
N ARG A 124 -8.05 12.09 4.11
CA ARG A 124 -9.28 12.90 4.04
C ARG A 124 -10.53 12.06 4.18
N GLU A 125 -11.62 12.66 4.63
CA GLU A 125 -12.87 11.96 4.91
C GLU A 125 -13.47 11.36 3.63
N GLY A 126 -13.86 10.08 3.71
CA GLY A 126 -14.48 9.35 2.59
C GLY A 126 -13.49 8.93 1.51
N ARG A 127 -12.18 8.97 1.78
CA ARG A 127 -11.12 8.68 0.81
C ARG A 127 -10.40 7.39 1.11
N VAL A 128 -9.70 6.87 0.11
CA VAL A 128 -8.85 5.68 0.21
C VAL A 128 -7.39 6.01 -0.06
N ALA A 129 -6.50 5.22 0.53
CA ALA A 129 -5.08 5.28 0.25
C ALA A 129 -4.76 4.56 -1.07
N GLY A 130 -3.81 5.13 -1.81
CA GLY A 130 -3.22 4.53 -2.99
C GLY A 130 -1.77 4.94 -3.12
N PHE A 131 -1.02 4.11 -3.83
CA PHE A 131 0.32 4.43 -4.29
C PHE A 131 0.33 4.46 -5.80
N ASP A 132 0.98 5.44 -6.40
CA ASP A 132 1.12 5.48 -7.84
C ASP A 132 2.43 6.05 -8.32
N ALA A 133 2.84 5.62 -9.51
CA ALA A 133 4.00 6.11 -10.23
C ALA A 133 3.64 6.33 -11.70
N TYR A 134 3.95 7.52 -12.21
CA TYR A 134 3.71 7.89 -13.60
C TYR A 134 4.75 8.88 -14.11
N SER A 135 4.67 9.24 -15.39
CA SER A 135 5.65 10.01 -16.18
C SER A 135 6.17 11.33 -15.57
N GLY A 136 5.63 11.81 -14.45
CA GLY A 136 6.12 13.00 -13.74
C GLY A 136 6.42 12.83 -12.26
N ARG A 137 5.95 11.77 -11.57
CA ARG A 137 6.07 11.62 -10.12
C ARG A 137 5.64 10.25 -9.61
N ALA A 138 6.14 9.91 -8.41
CA ALA A 138 5.55 8.90 -7.54
C ALA A 138 4.77 9.59 -6.41
N ILE A 139 3.68 8.95 -5.99
CA ILE A 139 2.68 9.52 -5.09
C ILE A 139 2.25 8.48 -4.05
N LEU A 140 2.22 8.89 -2.78
CA LEU A 140 1.37 8.29 -1.74
C LEU A 140 0.14 9.18 -1.55
N ASN A 141 -1.03 8.72 -2.03
CA ASN A 141 -2.26 9.50 -2.06
C ASN A 141 -3.28 8.95 -1.05
N CYS A 142 -3.62 9.71 -0.01
CA CYS A 142 -4.66 9.36 0.95
C CYS A 142 -5.98 10.15 0.75
N ASP A 143 -6.14 10.81 -0.41
CA ASP A 143 -7.31 11.60 -0.83
C ASP A 143 -7.99 11.01 -2.09
N ARG A 144 -7.75 9.74 -2.41
CA ARG A 144 -8.29 9.16 -3.64
C ARG A 144 -9.77 8.82 -3.46
N ASP A 145 -10.57 9.17 -4.46
CA ASP A 145 -11.96 8.72 -4.54
C ASP A 145 -12.00 7.20 -4.77
N PRO A 146 -12.66 6.41 -3.91
CA PRO A 146 -12.78 4.96 -4.07
C PRO A 146 -13.47 4.54 -5.38
N LEU A 147 -14.29 5.40 -5.99
CA LEU A 147 -15.01 5.13 -7.23
C LEU A 147 -14.23 5.53 -8.48
N ALA A 148 -13.09 6.21 -8.33
CA ALA A 148 -12.28 6.66 -9.47
C ALA A 148 -11.56 5.49 -10.14
N SER A 149 -12.20 4.94 -11.17
CA SER A 149 -11.55 4.08 -12.16
C SER A 149 -10.93 4.94 -13.27
N TYR A 150 -9.63 4.83 -13.45
CA TYR A 150 -8.93 5.42 -14.59
C TYR A 150 -8.54 4.29 -15.54
N SER A 151 -8.92 4.42 -16.80
CA SER A 151 -8.63 3.41 -17.84
C SER A 151 -7.14 3.16 -18.06
N ALA A 152 -6.27 4.05 -17.56
CA ALA A 152 -4.81 3.94 -17.63
C ALA A 152 -4.18 3.22 -16.43
N LEU A 153 -4.95 2.85 -15.40
CA LEU A 153 -4.44 2.10 -14.25
C LEU A 153 -4.21 0.67 -14.71
N GLY A 154 -2.95 0.26 -14.88
CA GLY A 154 -2.61 -1.14 -15.08
C GLY A 154 -2.95 -1.94 -13.83
N VAL A 155 -4.21 -2.35 -13.67
CA VAL A 155 -4.67 -3.14 -12.53
C VAL A 155 -4.05 -4.53 -12.66
N ARG A 156 -3.18 -4.92 -11.72
CA ARG A 156 -2.87 -6.33 -11.53
C ARG A 156 -4.07 -6.95 -10.84
N GLU A 157 -4.98 -7.52 -11.63
CA GLU A 157 -6.05 -8.36 -11.10
C GLU A 157 -5.39 -9.53 -10.38
N GLY A 158 -5.46 -9.56 -9.05
CA GLY A 158 -5.09 -10.73 -8.28
C GLY A 158 -6.08 -11.83 -8.66
N ILE A 159 -5.58 -12.92 -9.24
CA ILE A 159 -6.39 -14.10 -9.52
C ILE A 159 -6.99 -14.55 -8.18
N SER A 160 -8.26 -14.24 -7.97
CA SER A 160 -9.09 -14.85 -6.95
C SER A 160 -9.37 -16.27 -7.42
N VAL A 161 -8.52 -17.21 -7.01
CA VAL A 161 -8.84 -18.63 -7.14
C VAL A 161 -9.98 -18.89 -6.16
N ALA A 162 -11.22 -18.73 -6.65
CA ALA A 162 -12.41 -19.16 -5.95
C ALA A 162 -12.27 -20.68 -5.71
N GLY A 163 -12.24 -21.06 -4.44
CA GLY A 163 -12.15 -22.45 -4.02
C GLY A 163 -13.25 -23.29 -4.67
N GLY A 164 -12.85 -24.23 -5.53
CA GLY A 164 -13.72 -25.25 -6.05
C GLY A 164 -14.11 -26.23 -4.94
N ARG A 165 -15.34 -26.13 -4.44
CA ARG A 165 -16.00 -27.24 -3.74
C ARG A 165 -16.80 -28.06 -4.75
N GLY A 166 -16.57 -29.37 -4.72
CA GLY A 166 -17.57 -30.38 -4.99
C GLY A 166 -17.66 -30.84 -6.44
N ARG A 167 -17.16 -32.05 -6.69
CA ARG A 167 -17.97 -33.08 -7.37
C ARG A 167 -17.54 -34.46 -6.90
N ASP A 168 -18.58 -35.24 -6.61
CA ASP A 168 -18.55 -36.63 -6.20
C ASP A 168 -17.73 -37.50 -7.16
N GLU A 169 -16.91 -38.40 -6.60
CA GLU A 169 -16.63 -39.68 -7.25
C GLU A 169 -16.74 -40.80 -6.21
N MET A 170 -17.93 -41.40 -6.23
CA MET A 170 -18.18 -42.77 -5.80
C MET A 170 -17.67 -43.68 -6.93
N ILE A 171 -16.62 -44.46 -6.68
CA ILE A 171 -16.29 -45.64 -7.48
C ILE A 171 -15.95 -46.79 -6.53
N ILE A 172 -16.75 -47.84 -6.72
CA ILE A 172 -16.78 -49.23 -6.22
C ILE A 172 -15.46 -49.76 -5.65
#